data_AF-A0A896T7Q5-F1
#
_entry.id   AF-A0A896T7Q5-F1
#
_cell.length_a   1.000
_cell.length_b   1.000
_cell.length_c   1.000
_cell.angle_alpha   90.00
_cell.angle_beta   90.00
_cell.angle_gamma   90.00
#
_symmetry.space_group_name_H-M   'P 1'
#
loop_
_entity.id
_entity.type
_entity.pdbx_description
1 polymer ?
#
loop_
_entity_poly.entity_id
_entity_poly.type
_entity_poly.pdbx_seq_one_letter_code
_entity_poly.pdbx_strand_id
1 'polypeptide(L)'
;MKDLAFLTSPDMSKAEVVTNHVVIAEYAGIERKSVRRLINNHKNDFENFGRLRFEITTLPDSRGQKVKIYQLNRNQAMLMITYLDNTEVVRNFKIALVKRFDEMEKELYARKIARAVEKQKGVTLHQSISEWEHYPRHGNTWHTIIRSLLATTVTGLTKKQIQARDTDWRKEKTLLDLLNSKEMERYKMLESIAIAMIEAGSDYEPLKVAIKATMTTKKVHTDQSKDF
;
A
#
# COMPACT_ATOMS: atom_id res chain seq x y z
N MET A 1 -28.09 4.33 -2.30
CA MET A 1 -27.39 3.14 -1.73
C MET A 1 -25.88 3.36 -1.53
N LYS A 2 -25.38 4.59 -1.31
CA LYS A 2 -23.92 4.82 -1.13
C LYS A 2 -23.42 4.49 0.28
N ASP A 3 -24.33 4.35 1.25
CA ASP A 3 -24.02 4.27 2.69
C ASP A 3 -24.19 2.86 3.28
N LEU A 4 -24.05 1.82 2.45
CA LEU A 4 -24.19 0.42 2.88
C LEU A 4 -23.02 -0.07 3.74
N ALA A 5 -21.83 0.51 3.55
CA ALA A 5 -20.64 0.27 4.33
C ALA A 5 -19.87 1.60 4.50
N PHE A 6 -19.13 1.72 5.59
CA PHE A 6 -18.40 2.93 5.99
C PHE A 6 -17.08 2.55 6.68
N LEU A 7 -16.18 3.52 6.81
CA LEU A 7 -14.89 3.32 7.47
C LEU A 7 -15.03 3.57 8.98
N THR A 8 -14.44 2.70 9.79
CA THR A 8 -14.44 2.83 11.27
C THR A 8 -13.69 4.06 11.79
N SER A 9 -12.75 4.60 11.01
CA SER A 9 -11.91 5.71 11.43
C SER A 9 -11.45 6.54 10.23
N PRO A 10 -11.28 7.87 10.37
CA PRO A 10 -10.55 8.68 9.41
C PRO A 10 -9.06 8.34 9.36
N ASP A 11 -8.51 7.72 10.43
CA ASP A 11 -7.15 7.19 10.45
C ASP A 11 -7.09 5.85 9.68
N MET A 12 -6.60 5.95 8.45
CA MET A 12 -6.56 4.86 7.46
C MET A 12 -5.65 3.68 7.83
N SER A 13 -4.73 3.86 8.79
CA SER A 13 -3.90 2.76 9.27
C SER A 13 -4.70 1.71 10.05
N LYS A 14 -5.81 2.16 10.66
CA LYS A 14 -6.73 1.36 11.48
C LYS A 14 -8.14 1.31 10.88
N ALA A 15 -8.34 1.93 9.71
CA ALA A 15 -9.63 1.95 9.04
C ALA A 15 -9.96 0.54 8.52
N GLU A 16 -11.13 0.07 8.94
CA GLU A 16 -11.76 -1.14 8.49
C GLU A 16 -13.09 -0.76 7.83
N VAL A 17 -13.45 -1.47 6.76
CA VAL A 17 -14.76 -1.32 6.14
C VAL A 17 -15.76 -2.10 7.00
N VAL A 18 -16.72 -1.40 7.57
CA VAL A 18 -17.78 -1.97 8.41
C VAL A 18 -19.15 -1.53 7.92
N THR A 19 -20.15 -2.33 8.24
CA THR A 19 -21.55 -1.93 8.18
C THR A 19 -22.14 -1.93 9.58
N ASN A 20 -23.35 -1.41 9.74
CA ASN A 20 -24.06 -1.51 11.03
C ASN A 20 -25.42 -2.18 10.86
N HIS A 21 -25.90 -2.72 11.97
CA HIS A 21 -27.19 -3.39 12.01
C HIS A 21 -28.39 -2.47 11.70
N VAL A 22 -28.24 -1.14 11.78
CA VAL A 22 -29.29 -0.17 11.45
C VAL A 22 -29.47 -0.04 9.94
N VAL A 23 -28.36 0.07 9.21
CA VAL A 23 -28.29 0.08 7.75
C VAL A 23 -28.81 -1.26 7.22
N ILE A 24 -28.37 -2.38 7.79
CA ILE A 24 -28.89 -3.70 7.41
C ILE A 24 -30.42 -3.76 7.57
N ALA A 25 -30.93 -3.30 8.72
CA ALA A 25 -32.37 -3.29 9.00
C ALA A 25 -33.15 -2.42 7.98
N GLU A 26 -32.66 -1.22 7.70
CA GLU A 26 -33.28 -0.28 6.76
C GLU A 26 -33.36 -0.85 5.34
N TYR A 27 -32.25 -1.36 4.81
CA TYR A 27 -32.20 -1.85 3.43
C TYR A 27 -32.78 -3.26 3.25
N ALA A 28 -32.79 -4.09 4.30
CA ALA A 28 -33.47 -5.38 4.28
C ALA A 28 -34.99 -5.28 4.53
N GLY A 29 -35.48 -4.10 4.96
CA GLY A 29 -36.89 -3.91 5.34
C GLY A 29 -37.28 -4.66 6.61
N ILE A 30 -36.34 -4.83 7.55
CA ILE A 30 -36.52 -5.60 8.78
C ILE A 30 -36.42 -4.66 9.98
N GLU A 31 -37.13 -4.94 11.07
CA GLU A 31 -37.00 -4.16 12.30
C GLU A 31 -35.57 -4.20 12.88
N ARG A 32 -35.04 -3.03 13.24
CA ARG A 32 -33.72 -2.88 13.89
C ARG A 32 -33.56 -3.76 15.12
N LYS A 33 -34.64 -3.91 15.92
CA LYS A 33 -34.68 -4.76 17.12
C LYS A 33 -34.49 -6.23 16.78
N SER A 34 -35.07 -6.71 15.68
CA SER A 34 -34.92 -8.09 15.20
C SER A 34 -33.50 -8.38 14.76
N VAL A 35 -32.89 -7.49 13.99
CA VAL A 35 -31.48 -7.61 13.58
C VAL A 35 -30.55 -7.62 14.79
N ARG A 36 -30.78 -6.71 15.76
CA ARG A 36 -30.01 -6.67 17.01
C ARG A 36 -30.16 -7.95 17.84
N ARG A 37 -31.35 -8.53 17.88
CA ARG A 37 -31.61 -9.80 18.58
C ARG A 37 -30.85 -10.95 17.94
N LEU A 38 -30.82 -11.03 16.61
CA LEU A 38 -30.02 -12.04 15.89
C LEU A 38 -28.52 -11.95 16.26
N ILE A 39 -27.97 -10.74 16.28
CA ILE A 39 -26.57 -10.51 16.68
C ILE A 39 -26.31 -10.97 18.12
N ASN A 40 -27.23 -10.69 19.05
CA ASN A 40 -27.06 -11.10 20.44
C ASN A 40 -27.19 -12.63 20.61
N ASN A 41 -28.12 -13.26 19.90
CA ASN A 41 -28.36 -14.70 19.98
C ASN A 41 -27.18 -15.51 19.43
N HIS A 42 -26.57 -15.04 18.34
CA HIS A 42 -25.47 -15.69 17.64
C HIS A 42 -24.13 -15.02 17.91
N LYS A 43 -23.98 -14.35 19.06
CA LYS A 43 -22.83 -13.52 19.37
C LYS A 43 -21.50 -14.27 19.20
N ASN A 44 -21.44 -15.51 19.68
CA ASN A 44 -20.24 -16.35 19.59
C ASN A 44 -19.86 -16.61 18.13
N ASP A 45 -20.84 -16.82 17.24
CA ASP A 45 -20.59 -17.07 15.82
C ASP A 45 -19.99 -15.83 15.14
N PHE A 46 -20.46 -14.63 15.50
CA PHE A 46 -19.89 -13.38 15.02
C PHE A 46 -18.48 -13.13 15.56
N GLU A 47 -18.22 -13.52 16.80
CA GLU A 47 -16.91 -13.34 17.45
C GLU A 47 -15.81 -14.25 16.86
N ASN A 48 -16.18 -15.37 16.21
CA ASN A 48 -15.24 -16.19 15.43
C ASN A 48 -14.60 -15.41 14.26
N PHE A 49 -15.28 -14.39 13.74
CA PHE A 49 -14.78 -13.53 12.65
C PHE A 49 -14.16 -12.22 13.16
N GLY A 50 -13.85 -12.14 14.44
CA GLY A 50 -13.24 -10.99 15.10
C GLY A 50 -14.13 -10.36 16.17
N ARG A 51 -13.56 -9.47 16.97
CA ARG A 51 -14.27 -8.85 18.10
C ARG A 51 -15.49 -8.06 17.63
N LEU A 52 -16.66 -8.35 18.20
CA LEU A 52 -17.89 -7.62 17.91
C LEU A 52 -17.84 -6.21 18.52
N ARG A 53 -17.66 -5.20 17.65
CA ARG A 53 -17.57 -3.79 18.06
C ARG A 53 -18.96 -3.16 18.15
N PHE A 54 -19.10 -2.18 19.04
CA PHE A 54 -20.32 -1.43 19.18
C PHE A 54 -20.07 0.01 19.63
N GLU A 55 -21.01 0.88 19.30
CA GLU A 55 -21.06 2.26 19.75
C GLU A 55 -22.38 2.50 20.50
N ILE A 56 -22.36 3.41 21.47
CA ILE A 56 -23.56 3.83 22.19
C ILE A 56 -23.89 5.23 21.71
N THR A 57 -25.03 5.41 21.04
CA THR A 57 -25.46 6.70 20.50
C THR A 57 -26.95 6.91 20.70
N THR A 58 -27.41 8.16 20.61
CA THR A 58 -28.83 8.51 20.57
C THR A 58 -29.27 8.59 19.11
N LEU A 59 -30.31 7.85 18.74
CA LEU A 59 -30.89 7.94 17.40
C LEU A 59 -31.99 9.00 17.39
N PRO A 60 -32.29 9.63 16.23
CA PRO A 60 -33.35 10.64 16.13
C PRO A 60 -34.72 10.12 16.58
N ASP A 61 -34.98 8.84 16.37
CA ASP A 61 -36.22 8.15 16.73
C ASP A 61 -36.21 7.60 18.18
N SER A 62 -35.07 7.63 18.88
CA SER A 62 -34.95 7.01 20.21
C SER A 62 -35.42 7.90 21.36
N ARG A 63 -36.01 9.07 21.09
CA ARG A 63 -36.53 10.02 22.11
C ARG A 63 -35.50 10.31 23.23
N GLY A 64 -34.23 10.44 22.86
CA GLY A 64 -33.13 10.68 23.80
C GLY A 64 -32.56 9.43 24.49
N GLN A 65 -33.11 8.23 24.23
CA GLN A 65 -32.56 6.99 24.77
C GLN A 65 -31.26 6.60 24.05
N LYS A 66 -30.28 6.15 24.83
CA LYS A 66 -29.01 5.60 24.33
C LYS A 66 -29.25 4.20 23.75
N VAL A 67 -28.91 4.02 22.48
CA VAL A 67 -29.04 2.76 21.73
C VAL A 67 -27.64 2.21 21.42
N LYS A 68 -27.48 0.90 21.59
CA LYS A 68 -26.25 0.18 21.23
C LYS A 68 -26.30 -0.17 19.75
N ILE A 69 -25.34 0.35 18.98
CA ILE A 69 -25.18 0.07 17.56
C ILE A 69 -24.00 -0.85 17.34
N TYR A 70 -24.27 -2.06 16.86
CA TYR A 70 -23.23 -3.00 16.45
C TYR A 70 -22.64 -2.63 15.09
N GLN A 71 -21.32 -2.67 15.02
CA GLN A 71 -20.54 -2.57 13.79
C GLN A 71 -20.06 -3.98 13.40
N LEU A 72 -20.32 -4.35 12.16
CA LEU A 72 -19.98 -5.65 11.60
C LEU A 72 -18.94 -5.47 10.50
N ASN A 73 -17.85 -6.23 10.59
CA ASN A 73 -16.90 -6.34 9.48
C ASN A 73 -17.52 -7.15 8.31
N ARG A 74 -16.81 -7.27 7.19
CA ARG A 74 -17.30 -7.97 5.99
C ARG A 74 -17.79 -9.40 6.28
N ASN A 75 -17.01 -10.20 7.01
CA ASN A 75 -17.34 -11.60 7.28
C ASN A 75 -18.51 -11.73 8.25
N GLN A 76 -18.56 -10.87 9.28
CA GLN A 76 -19.69 -10.76 10.18
C GLN A 76 -20.96 -10.32 9.42
N ALA A 77 -20.88 -9.34 8.52
CA ALA A 77 -22.02 -8.93 7.71
C ALA A 77 -22.50 -10.05 6.77
N MET A 78 -21.58 -10.84 6.21
CA MET A 78 -21.92 -12.00 5.38
C MET A 78 -22.63 -13.08 6.19
N LEU A 79 -22.17 -13.37 7.41
CA LEU A 79 -22.87 -14.27 8.32
C LEU A 79 -24.25 -13.73 8.67
N MET A 80 -24.38 -12.43 8.98
CA MET A 80 -25.66 -11.79 9.28
C MET A 80 -26.67 -12.00 8.15
N ILE A 81 -26.23 -11.87 6.90
CA ILE A 81 -27.05 -12.09 5.71
C ILE A 81 -27.57 -13.53 5.59
N THR A 82 -26.82 -14.53 6.07
CA THR A 82 -27.28 -15.93 6.06
C THR A 82 -28.43 -16.18 7.02
N TYR A 83 -28.59 -15.33 8.05
CA TYR A 83 -29.72 -15.37 8.98
C TYR A 83 -30.95 -14.59 8.49
N LEU A 84 -30.86 -13.94 7.33
CA LEU A 84 -31.98 -13.19 6.74
C LEU A 84 -32.72 -14.00 5.68
N ASP A 85 -34.04 -13.91 5.69
CA ASP A 85 -34.93 -14.56 4.72
C ASP A 85 -34.62 -14.16 3.28
N ASN A 86 -34.87 -15.07 2.34
CA ASN A 86 -34.55 -14.91 0.91
C ASN A 86 -35.67 -14.18 0.13
N THR A 87 -36.20 -13.09 0.67
CA THR A 87 -37.14 -12.23 -0.08
C THR A 87 -36.41 -11.50 -1.22
N GLU A 88 -37.15 -11.04 -2.23
CA GLU A 88 -36.56 -10.32 -3.37
C GLU A 88 -35.81 -9.05 -2.94
N VAL A 89 -36.40 -8.30 -2.00
CA VAL A 89 -35.78 -7.10 -1.40
C VAL A 89 -34.45 -7.46 -0.73
N VAL A 90 -34.45 -8.50 0.10
CA VAL A 90 -33.22 -8.94 0.79
C VAL A 90 -32.21 -9.43 -0.23
N ARG A 91 -32.59 -10.18 -1.27
CA ARG A 91 -31.67 -10.64 -2.33
C ARG A 91 -30.96 -9.47 -3.02
N ASN A 92 -31.69 -8.43 -3.40
CA ASN A 92 -31.12 -7.23 -4.01
C ASN A 92 -30.18 -6.51 -3.03
N PHE A 93 -30.54 -6.45 -1.75
CA PHE A 93 -29.66 -5.94 -0.69
C PHE A 93 -28.38 -6.78 -0.54
N LYS A 94 -28.45 -8.12 -0.56
CA LYS A 94 -27.27 -9.02 -0.47
C LYS A 94 -26.28 -8.69 -1.60
N ILE A 95 -26.78 -8.56 -2.83
CA ILE A 95 -25.97 -8.21 -4.01
C ILE A 95 -25.33 -6.82 -3.84
N ALA A 96 -26.11 -5.83 -3.42
CA ALA A 96 -25.63 -4.46 -3.24
C ALA A 96 -24.57 -4.37 -2.13
N LEU A 97 -24.77 -5.08 -1.02
CA LEU A 97 -23.85 -5.09 0.11
C LEU A 97 -22.51 -5.75 -0.24
N VAL A 98 -22.53 -6.89 -0.95
CA VAL A 98 -21.30 -7.55 -1.43
C VAL A 98 -20.52 -6.63 -2.37
N LYS A 99 -21.20 -6.03 -3.36
CA LYS A 99 -20.56 -5.07 -4.28
C LYS A 99 -19.94 -3.90 -3.54
N ARG A 100 -20.65 -3.35 -2.54
CA ARG A 100 -20.15 -2.21 -1.77
C ARG A 100 -18.92 -2.56 -0.94
N PHE A 101 -18.91 -3.71 -0.27
CA PHE A 101 -17.73 -4.16 0.48
C PHE A 101 -16.54 -4.35 -0.46
N ASP A 102 -16.72 -5.00 -1.60
CA ASP A 102 -15.64 -5.21 -2.58
C ASP A 102 -15.11 -3.87 -3.13
N GLU A 103 -15.98 -2.92 -3.48
CA GLU A 103 -15.58 -1.58 -3.94
C GLU A 103 -14.77 -0.84 -2.88
N MET A 104 -15.26 -0.80 -1.64
CA MET A 104 -14.62 -0.06 -0.56
C MET A 104 -13.32 -0.71 -0.10
N GLU A 105 -13.26 -2.04 -0.05
CA GLU A 105 -12.01 -2.75 0.23
C GLU A 105 -11.00 -2.50 -0.88
N LYS A 106 -11.37 -2.61 -2.16
CA LYS A 106 -10.47 -2.28 -3.28
C LYS A 106 -9.96 -0.85 -3.21
N GLU A 107 -10.82 0.11 -2.89
CA GLU A 107 -10.44 1.52 -2.70
C GLU A 107 -9.47 1.69 -1.53
N LEU A 108 -9.74 1.02 -0.40
CA LEU A 108 -8.89 1.06 0.78
C LEU A 108 -7.55 0.36 0.55
N TYR A 109 -7.53 -0.78 -0.16
CA TYR A 109 -6.32 -1.46 -0.58
C TYR A 109 -5.53 -0.63 -1.59
N ALA A 110 -6.16 -0.10 -2.63
CA ALA A 110 -5.50 0.78 -3.60
C ALA A 110 -4.88 2.01 -2.93
N ARG A 111 -5.55 2.58 -1.92
CA ARG A 111 -5.02 3.70 -1.13
C ARG A 111 -3.92 3.28 -0.16
N LYS A 112 -4.01 2.10 0.45
CA LYS A 112 -2.92 1.53 1.28
C LYS A 112 -1.70 1.24 0.42
N ILE A 113 -1.88 0.69 -0.78
CA ILE A 113 -0.82 0.47 -1.76
C ILE A 113 -0.24 1.80 -2.23
N ALA A 114 -1.07 2.76 -2.64
CA ALA A 114 -0.60 4.09 -3.03
C ALA A 114 0.17 4.79 -1.91
N ARG A 115 -0.28 4.67 -0.64
CA ARG A 115 0.47 5.16 0.52
C ARG A 115 1.69 4.33 0.85
N ALA A 116 1.70 3.03 0.65
CA ALA A 116 2.89 2.20 0.82
C ALA A 116 3.94 2.58 -0.23
N VAL A 117 3.52 2.84 -1.47
CA VAL A 117 4.34 3.37 -2.57
C VAL A 117 4.82 4.79 -2.29
N GLU A 118 3.96 5.65 -1.72
CA GLU A 118 4.32 7.01 -1.31
C GLU A 118 5.23 7.03 -0.08
N LYS A 119 5.02 6.12 0.87
CA LYS A 119 5.85 5.89 2.06
C LYS A 119 7.15 5.15 1.72
N GLN A 120 7.18 4.39 0.63
CA GLN A 120 8.38 3.83 0.01
C GLN A 120 9.28 4.90 -0.63
N LYS A 121 8.84 6.16 -0.73
CA LYS A 121 9.81 7.28 -0.86
C LYS A 121 10.70 7.44 0.39
N GLY A 122 10.47 6.66 1.45
CA GLY A 122 11.25 6.64 2.69
C GLY A 122 12.07 5.36 2.94
N VAL A 123 11.98 4.31 2.12
CA VAL A 123 12.90 3.17 2.24
C VAL A 123 14.16 3.55 1.50
N THR A 124 15.23 3.80 2.26
CA THR A 124 16.52 4.13 1.65
C THR A 124 17.09 2.89 0.96
N LEU A 125 17.83 3.07 -0.14
CA LEU A 125 18.59 1.98 -0.77
C LEU A 125 19.46 1.24 0.26
N HIS A 126 19.93 1.94 1.29
CA HIS A 126 20.64 1.32 2.39
C HIS A 126 19.75 0.31 3.13
N GLN A 127 18.55 0.67 3.53
CA GLN A 127 17.64 -0.23 4.23
C GLN A 127 17.25 -1.45 3.39
N SER A 128 16.85 -1.26 2.12
CA SER A 128 16.48 -2.38 1.24
C SER A 128 17.60 -3.40 1.08
N ILE A 129 18.85 -2.94 0.98
CA ILE A 129 20.00 -3.84 0.86
C ILE A 129 20.27 -4.58 2.17
N SER A 130 20.13 -3.91 3.31
CA SER A 130 20.34 -4.52 4.63
C SER A 130 19.32 -5.60 4.96
N GLU A 131 18.11 -5.49 4.44
CA GLU A 131 17.00 -6.44 4.63
C GLU A 131 16.92 -7.51 3.52
N TRP A 132 17.83 -7.47 2.55
CA TRP A 132 17.81 -8.38 1.40
C TRP A 132 18.20 -9.81 1.78
N GLU A 133 17.52 -10.82 1.23
CA GLU A 133 17.79 -12.24 1.50
C GLU A 133 19.25 -12.65 1.20
N HIS A 134 19.87 -12.03 0.19
CA HIS A 134 21.28 -12.27 -0.17
C HIS A 134 22.28 -11.50 0.68
N TYR A 135 21.82 -10.65 1.60
CA TYR A 135 22.67 -9.83 2.45
C TYR A 135 23.74 -10.64 3.19
N PRO A 136 23.46 -11.80 3.81
CA PRO A 136 24.47 -12.58 4.55
C PRO A 136 25.66 -13.04 3.68
N ARG A 137 25.50 -13.13 2.36
CA ARG A 137 26.55 -13.63 1.44
C ARG A 137 27.74 -12.66 1.30
N HIS A 138 27.47 -11.35 1.30
CA HIS A 138 28.49 -10.32 1.11
C HIS A 138 28.37 -9.14 2.08
N GLY A 139 27.39 -9.16 2.99
CA GLY A 139 27.13 -8.15 4.01
C GLY A 139 27.19 -6.73 3.48
N ASN A 140 28.00 -5.90 4.14
CA ASN A 140 28.15 -4.48 3.78
C ASN A 140 28.74 -4.24 2.38
N THR A 141 29.38 -5.23 1.77
CA THR A 141 29.91 -5.11 0.41
C THR A 141 28.79 -4.95 -0.62
N TRP A 142 27.57 -5.42 -0.34
CA TRP A 142 26.41 -5.22 -1.22
C TRP A 142 26.06 -3.74 -1.42
N HIS A 143 26.15 -2.92 -0.39
CA HIS A 143 25.93 -1.47 -0.53
C HIS A 143 26.93 -0.85 -1.52
N THR A 144 28.19 -1.31 -1.49
CA THR A 144 29.23 -0.82 -2.39
C THR A 144 29.03 -1.33 -3.81
N ILE A 145 28.67 -2.61 -3.97
CA ILE A 145 28.41 -3.23 -5.27
C ILE A 145 27.25 -2.52 -5.97
N ILE A 146 26.12 -2.32 -5.27
CA ILE A 146 24.92 -1.75 -5.87
C ILE A 146 25.10 -0.25 -6.13
N ARG A 147 25.67 0.52 -5.19
CA ARG A 147 25.96 1.95 -5.42
C ARG A 147 26.96 2.16 -6.57
N SER A 148 27.99 1.34 -6.66
CA SER A 148 28.95 1.43 -7.77
C SER A 148 28.35 1.00 -9.11
N LEU A 149 27.48 -0.01 -9.13
CA LEU A 149 26.73 -0.39 -10.33
C LEU A 149 25.86 0.78 -10.81
N LEU A 150 25.06 1.38 -9.92
CA LEU A 150 24.22 2.53 -10.25
C LEU A 150 25.04 3.73 -10.75
N ALA A 151 26.14 4.07 -10.08
CA ALA A 151 27.00 5.19 -10.48
C ALA A 151 27.69 4.95 -11.84
N THR A 152 28.17 3.73 -12.09
CA THR A 152 28.83 3.38 -13.36
C THR A 152 27.84 3.31 -14.52
N THR A 153 26.60 2.87 -14.31
CA THR A 153 25.58 2.87 -15.37
C THR A 153 25.07 4.26 -15.71
N VAL A 154 24.97 5.17 -14.74
CA VAL A 154 24.56 6.57 -14.96
C VAL A 154 25.62 7.37 -15.72
N THR A 155 26.88 7.21 -15.33
CA THR A 155 28.01 7.99 -15.88
C THR A 155 28.58 7.38 -17.15
N GLY A 156 28.37 6.08 -17.39
CA GLY A 156 29.04 5.32 -18.45
C GLY A 156 30.56 5.14 -18.21
N LEU A 157 31.05 5.58 -17.05
CA LEU A 157 32.46 5.53 -16.67
C LEU A 157 32.71 4.44 -15.62
N THR A 158 33.95 4.00 -15.52
CA THR A 158 34.37 3.10 -14.44
C THR A 158 34.50 3.83 -13.11
N LYS A 159 34.37 3.11 -11.99
CA LYS A 159 34.52 3.68 -10.63
C LYS A 159 35.80 4.52 -10.47
N LYS A 160 36.92 4.05 -11.03
CA LYS A 160 38.21 4.74 -11.00
C LYS A 160 38.19 6.07 -11.76
N GLN A 161 37.50 6.12 -12.91
CA GLN A 161 37.35 7.35 -13.70
C GLN A 161 36.42 8.37 -13.02
N ILE A 162 35.40 7.91 -12.30
CA ILE A 162 34.53 8.78 -11.51
C ILE A 162 35.33 9.38 -10.35
N GLN A 163 36.11 8.57 -9.65
CA GLN A 163 36.98 9.05 -8.56
C GLN A 163 38.08 9.99 -9.07
N ALA A 164 38.58 9.80 -10.30
CA ALA A 164 39.54 10.71 -10.92
C ALA A 164 38.95 12.10 -11.27
N ARG A 165 37.62 12.28 -11.21
CA ARG A 165 36.99 13.62 -11.29
C ARG A 165 37.18 14.41 -9.99
N ASP A 166 37.63 13.77 -8.91
CA ASP A 166 37.90 14.46 -7.66
C ASP A 166 39.17 15.30 -7.79
N THR A 167 38.98 16.60 -7.94
CA THR A 167 40.05 17.60 -8.03
C THR A 167 40.50 18.11 -6.66
N ASP A 168 39.94 17.62 -5.55
CA ASP A 168 40.10 18.23 -4.23
C ASP A 168 40.76 17.25 -3.23
N TRP A 169 42.01 17.53 -2.86
CA TRP A 169 42.83 16.65 -2.01
C TRP A 169 42.47 16.72 -0.51
N ARG A 170 41.54 17.59 -0.11
CA ARG A 170 41.30 17.94 1.31
C ARG A 170 40.34 17.03 2.06
N LYS A 171 39.43 16.34 1.37
CA LYS A 171 38.49 15.36 1.95
C LYS A 171 38.12 14.31 0.91
N GLU A 172 38.16 13.03 1.29
CA GLU A 172 37.70 11.94 0.42
C GLU A 172 36.18 12.10 0.20
N LYS A 173 35.78 12.54 -1.00
CA LYS A 173 34.37 12.73 -1.35
C LYS A 173 33.72 11.38 -1.63
N THR A 174 32.45 11.24 -1.22
CA THR A 174 31.71 10.01 -1.49
C THR A 174 31.45 9.93 -3.00
N LEU A 175 31.33 8.72 -3.56
CA LEU A 175 31.04 8.50 -4.99
C LEU A 175 29.82 9.30 -5.49
N LEU A 176 28.86 9.59 -4.61
CA LEU A 176 27.68 10.39 -4.91
C LEU A 176 27.96 11.90 -5.04
N ASP A 177 28.96 12.41 -4.32
CA ASP A 177 29.32 13.84 -4.32
C ASP A 177 30.06 14.25 -5.61
N LEU A 178 30.49 13.27 -6.42
CA LEU A 178 31.21 13.46 -7.68
C LEU A 178 30.29 13.38 -8.92
N LEU A 179 28.98 13.21 -8.72
CA LEU A 179 27.97 13.17 -9.78
C LEU A 179 27.45 14.58 -10.07
N ASN A 180 27.27 14.92 -11.35
CA ASN A 180 26.64 16.18 -11.73
C ASN A 180 25.11 16.14 -11.51
N SER A 181 24.43 17.30 -11.58
CA SER A 181 22.98 17.40 -11.32
C SER A 181 22.13 16.45 -12.19
N LYS A 182 22.45 16.33 -13.48
CA LYS A 182 21.73 15.46 -14.43
C LYS A 182 22.01 13.96 -14.22
N GLU A 183 23.23 13.64 -13.81
CA GLU A 183 23.65 12.29 -13.39
C GLU A 183 22.94 11.92 -12.07
N MET A 184 22.82 12.85 -11.13
CA MET A 184 22.16 12.63 -9.84
C MET A 184 20.67 12.32 -9.99
N GLU A 185 19.95 13.01 -10.87
CA GLU A 185 18.54 12.69 -11.16
C GLU A 185 18.36 11.29 -11.73
N ARG A 186 19.24 10.90 -12.66
CA ARG A 186 19.25 9.54 -13.23
C ARG A 186 19.61 8.49 -12.19
N TYR A 187 20.54 8.80 -11.30
CA TYR A 187 20.90 7.95 -10.18
C TYR A 187 19.68 7.68 -9.28
N LYS A 188 18.94 8.71 -8.89
CA LYS A 188 17.71 8.57 -8.08
C LYS A 188 16.62 7.76 -8.78
N MET A 189 16.50 7.88 -10.10
CA MET A 189 15.57 7.06 -10.88
C MET A 189 15.96 5.57 -10.89
N LEU A 190 17.25 5.26 -11.03
CA LEU A 190 17.70 3.87 -10.95
C LEU A 190 17.67 3.32 -9.52
N GLU A 191 17.90 4.18 -8.52
CA GLU A 191 17.80 3.84 -7.11
C GLU A 191 16.40 3.36 -6.76
N SER A 192 15.34 4.04 -7.22
CA SER A 192 13.97 3.60 -6.98
C SER A 192 13.63 2.27 -7.65
N ILE A 193 14.16 2.02 -8.85
CA ILE A 193 14.00 0.74 -9.56
C ILE A 193 14.75 -0.37 -8.81
N ALA A 194 15.97 -0.11 -8.35
CA ALA A 194 16.76 -1.08 -7.61
C ALA A 194 16.11 -1.46 -6.28
N ILE A 195 15.56 -0.48 -5.55
CA ILE A 195 14.78 -0.71 -4.32
C ILE A 195 13.59 -1.64 -4.63
N ALA A 196 12.80 -1.31 -5.64
CA ALA A 196 11.63 -2.11 -6.00
C ALA A 196 11.97 -3.56 -6.38
N MET A 197 13.11 -3.77 -7.07
CA MET A 197 13.56 -5.11 -7.44
C MET A 197 14.10 -5.92 -6.25
N ILE A 198 14.81 -5.27 -5.33
CA ILE A 198 15.32 -5.90 -4.10
C ILE A 198 14.15 -6.30 -3.20
N GLU A 199 13.17 -5.41 -3.03
CA GLU A 199 11.94 -5.69 -2.25
C GLU A 199 11.09 -6.81 -2.88
N ALA A 200 11.10 -6.92 -4.21
CA ALA A 200 10.45 -8.02 -4.93
C ALA A 200 11.20 -9.36 -4.79
N GLY A 201 12.32 -9.41 -4.06
CA GLY A 201 13.10 -10.63 -3.84
C GLY A 201 13.95 -11.06 -5.04
N SER A 202 14.25 -10.14 -5.97
CA SER A 202 15.07 -10.46 -7.13
C SER A 202 16.52 -10.80 -6.73
N ASP A 203 17.13 -11.74 -7.45
CA ASP A 203 18.56 -12.00 -7.42
C ASP A 203 19.37 -10.83 -8.02
N TYR A 204 20.68 -10.80 -7.74
CA TYR A 204 21.59 -9.76 -8.22
C TYR A 204 21.71 -9.69 -9.75
N GLU A 205 21.75 -10.83 -10.44
CA GLU A 205 22.02 -10.82 -11.89
C GLU A 205 20.83 -10.23 -12.69
N PRO A 206 19.56 -10.58 -12.40
CA PRO A 206 18.41 -9.88 -12.98
C PRO A 206 18.37 -8.37 -12.65
N LEU A 207 18.70 -7.98 -11.41
CA LEU A 207 18.82 -6.57 -10.99
C LEU A 207 19.84 -5.83 -11.86
N LYS A 208 21.01 -6.42 -12.07
CA LYS A 208 22.10 -5.86 -12.88
C LYS A 208 21.73 -5.72 -14.36
N VAL A 209 21.02 -6.70 -14.91
CA VAL A 209 20.54 -6.64 -16.30
C VAL A 209 19.50 -5.53 -16.47
N ALA A 210 18.53 -5.42 -15.56
CA ALA A 210 17.50 -4.39 -15.61
C ALA A 210 18.07 -2.96 -15.48
N ILE A 211 19.02 -2.75 -14.55
CA ILE A 211 19.70 -1.46 -14.37
C ILE A 211 20.48 -1.05 -15.63
N LYS A 212 21.10 -1.99 -16.33
CA LYS A 212 21.81 -1.71 -17.60
C LYS A 212 20.84 -1.48 -18.76
N ALA A 213 19.77 -2.26 -18.85
CA ALA A 213 18.78 -2.19 -19.93
C ALA A 213 17.99 -0.87 -19.92
N THR A 214 17.67 -0.36 -18.74
CA THR A 214 16.98 0.92 -18.55
C THR A 214 17.76 2.14 -19.07
N MET A 215 19.09 2.05 -19.18
CA MET A 215 19.92 3.06 -19.85
C MET A 215 19.96 2.89 -21.37
N THR A 216 19.83 1.68 -21.90
CA THR A 216 19.83 1.43 -23.36
C THR A 216 18.53 1.83 -24.06
N THR A 217 17.40 1.85 -23.35
CA THR A 217 16.09 2.27 -23.91
C THR A 217 15.90 3.78 -23.93
N LYS A 218 16.58 4.53 -23.06
CA LYS A 218 16.77 5.98 -23.19
C LYS A 218 18.06 6.27 -23.94
N LYS A 219 18.09 5.98 -25.25
CA LYS A 219 19.04 6.64 -26.15
C LYS A 219 18.80 8.14 -26.00
N VAL A 220 19.73 8.82 -25.36
CA VAL A 220 19.77 10.27 -25.27
C VAL A 220 19.63 10.80 -26.69
N HIS A 221 18.57 11.55 -26.97
CA HIS A 221 18.51 12.39 -28.15
C HIS A 221 19.73 13.31 -28.05
N THR A 222 20.74 12.96 -28.82
CA THR A 222 21.98 13.73 -28.90
C THR A 222 21.61 14.85 -29.83
N ASP A 223 21.19 15.97 -29.25
CA ASP A 223 20.98 17.19 -30.01
C ASP A 223 22.36 17.62 -30.49
N GLN A 224 22.71 17.21 -31.71
CA GLN A 224 23.81 17.78 -32.44
C GLN A 224 23.36 19.16 -32.89
N SER A 225 23.52 20.18 -32.04
CA SER A 225 23.60 21.55 -32.53
C SER A 225 25.01 21.73 -33.12
N LYS A 226 25.15 21.29 -34.37
CA LYS A 226 26.07 21.93 -35.32
C LYS A 226 25.40 23.19 -35.85
N ASP A 227 26.24 24.18 -36.10
CA ASP A 227 26.04 25.37 -36.92
C ASP A 227 25.22 26.50 -36.27
N PHE A 228 25.90 27.53 -35.75
CA PHE A 228 26.28 28.74 -36.48
C PHE A 228 27.38 29.52 -35.74
#